data_AF-A0A4Q9VZH8-F1
#
_entry.id   AF-A0A4Q9VZH8-F1
#
_cell.length_a   1.000
_cell.length_b   1.000
_cell.length_c   1.000
_cell.angle_alpha   90.00
_cell.angle_beta   90.00
_cell.angle_gamma   90.00
#
_symmetry.space_group_name_H-M   'P 1'
#
loop_
_entity.id
_entity.type
_entity.pdbx_description
1 polymer ?
#
loop_
_entity_poly.entity_id
_entity_poly.type
_entity_poly.pdbx_seq_one_letter_code
_entity_poly.pdbx_strand_id
1 'polypeptide(L)'
;MRISHAIKAICLSYILILSATPASHATDVTVGTHEFDWGILNDVAEFQQVYSSSLFNGTTTINSLSLYNASTSTNFSDPTLLTVSFYQTTKNIGALSTDLSSNKGNLISNFGSFNISASLTGGIYQYGSFIGGLLTFAGNAFTYDPSKGNLLVDFVASDSPYRDQPTLQAFGANPLVSIAYNGSLGQSDAGAYAGNYGYVTTFGTVAAVPGPQAGVGLPAILGLMGFWLYRRRSIHARAA
;
A
#
# COMPACT_ATOMS: atom_id res chain seq x y z
N MET A 1 68.35 30.42 -28.75
CA MET A 1 67.68 30.06 -27.48
C MET A 1 66.22 30.48 -27.58
N ARG A 2 65.33 29.58 -28.03
CA ARG A 2 63.88 29.81 -28.12
C ARG A 2 63.18 28.55 -27.61
N ILE A 3 62.52 28.67 -26.47
CA ILE A 3 61.83 27.59 -25.77
C ILE A 3 60.41 27.48 -26.36
N SER A 4 60.13 26.34 -26.97
CA SER A 4 58.87 26.01 -27.62
C SER A 4 57.75 25.86 -26.59
N HIS A 5 56.64 26.55 -26.85
CA HIS A 5 55.43 26.51 -26.03
C HIS A 5 54.68 25.21 -26.31
N ALA A 6 54.89 24.21 -25.44
CA ALA A 6 54.12 22.98 -25.43
C ALA A 6 52.69 23.29 -24.96
N ILE A 7 51.75 23.14 -25.90
CA ILE A 7 50.31 23.29 -25.73
C ILE A 7 49.82 22.29 -24.67
N LYS A 8 49.50 22.78 -23.47
CA LYS A 8 48.76 22.07 -22.43
C LYS A 8 47.30 21.91 -22.88
N ALA A 9 47.04 20.89 -23.69
CA ALA A 9 45.68 20.41 -23.92
C ALA A 9 45.23 19.61 -22.68
N ILE A 10 44.68 20.31 -21.70
CA ILE A 10 44.00 19.70 -20.56
C ILE A 10 42.66 19.17 -21.10
N CYS A 11 42.64 17.88 -21.47
CA CYS A 11 41.41 17.13 -21.66
C CYS A 11 40.70 17.06 -20.31
N LEU A 12 39.77 17.99 -20.08
CA LEU A 12 38.86 18.00 -18.95
C LEU A 12 37.81 16.90 -19.19
N SER A 13 38.18 15.66 -18.89
CA SER A 13 37.29 14.51 -18.88
C SER A 13 36.28 14.68 -17.75
N TYR A 14 35.11 15.27 -18.05
CA TYR A 14 33.96 15.18 -17.16
C TYR A 14 33.53 13.72 -17.09
N ILE A 15 33.99 13.02 -16.05
CA ILE A 15 33.43 11.72 -15.67
C ILE A 15 32.03 12.03 -15.14
N LEU A 16 31.03 11.94 -16.01
CA LEU A 16 29.63 11.93 -15.60
C LEU A 16 29.41 10.59 -14.87
N ILE A 17 29.59 10.58 -13.55
CA ILE A 17 29.16 9.46 -12.73
C ILE A 17 27.63 9.50 -12.75
N LEU A 18 27.00 8.72 -13.63
CA LEU A 18 25.59 8.39 -13.50
C LEU A 18 25.45 7.63 -12.18
N SER A 19 25.08 8.34 -11.11
CA SER A 19 24.58 7.72 -9.90
C SER A 19 23.22 7.11 -10.24
N ALA A 20 23.22 5.86 -10.69
CA ALA A 20 22.01 5.06 -10.73
C ALA A 20 21.53 4.94 -9.27
N THR A 21 20.51 5.71 -8.90
CA THR A 21 19.82 5.48 -7.63
C THR A 21 19.27 4.07 -7.70
N PRO A 22 19.65 3.16 -6.79
CA PRO A 22 19.08 1.82 -6.78
C PRO A 22 17.57 1.95 -6.70
N ALA A 23 16.85 1.21 -7.55
CA ALA A 23 15.41 1.13 -7.44
C ALA A 23 15.10 0.63 -6.02
N SER A 24 14.42 1.44 -5.23
CA SER A 24 13.93 1.00 -3.93
C SER A 24 12.98 -0.17 -4.20
N HIS A 25 13.36 -1.37 -3.78
CA HIS A 25 12.49 -2.53 -3.83
C HIS A 25 11.23 -2.21 -3.02
N ALA A 26 10.06 -2.51 -3.59
CA ALA A 26 8.83 -2.44 -2.84
C ALA A 26 8.88 -3.47 -1.71
N THR A 27 8.75 -2.97 -0.49
CA THR A 27 8.64 -3.80 0.71
C THR A 27 7.20 -3.72 1.18
N ASP A 28 6.59 -4.88 1.41
CA ASP A 28 5.25 -4.95 1.96
C ASP A 28 5.16 -4.19 3.29
N VAL A 29 4.00 -3.58 3.53
CA VAL A 29 3.76 -2.76 4.71
C VAL A 29 2.89 -3.56 5.67
N THR A 30 3.46 -4.03 6.77
CA THR A 30 2.72 -4.71 7.84
C THR A 30 2.52 -3.80 9.04
N VAL A 31 1.28 -3.72 9.55
CA VAL A 31 0.88 -2.86 10.66
C VAL A 31 -0.20 -3.55 11.48
N GLY A 32 -0.25 -3.23 12.77
CA GLY A 32 -1.21 -3.81 13.71
C GLY A 32 -0.50 -4.69 14.73
N THR A 33 -1.17 -4.90 15.85
CA THR A 33 -0.66 -5.66 17.01
C THR A 33 -1.65 -6.70 17.48
N HIS A 34 -2.85 -6.71 16.88
CA HIS A 34 -3.96 -7.51 17.35
C HIS A 34 -4.47 -8.44 16.26
N GLU A 35 -4.72 -9.65 16.73
CA GLU A 35 -5.32 -10.72 15.97
C GLU A 35 -6.79 -10.40 15.73
N PHE A 36 -7.29 -10.89 14.61
CA PHE A 36 -8.67 -10.71 14.21
C PHE A 36 -9.51 -11.91 14.66
N ASP A 37 -10.67 -11.66 15.26
CA ASP A 37 -11.73 -12.64 15.49
C ASP A 37 -12.99 -12.13 14.80
N TRP A 38 -13.45 -12.86 13.78
CA TRP A 38 -14.67 -12.50 13.06
C TRP A 38 -15.88 -12.91 13.89
N GLY A 39 -16.74 -11.96 14.19
CA GLY A 39 -18.16 -12.20 14.24
C GLY A 39 -18.84 -11.15 13.38
N ILE A 40 -19.92 -11.48 12.68
CA ILE A 40 -20.79 -10.48 12.01
C ILE A 40 -22.24 -10.53 12.47
N LEU A 41 -22.83 -9.34 12.61
CA LEU A 41 -24.22 -9.14 13.00
C LEU A 41 -25.15 -9.27 11.81
N ASN A 42 -26.42 -9.46 12.12
CA ASN A 42 -27.52 -9.31 11.18
C ASN A 42 -27.49 -7.92 10.53
N ASP A 43 -27.67 -7.90 9.21
CA ASP A 43 -27.67 -6.73 8.31
C ASP A 43 -26.28 -6.09 8.11
N VAL A 44 -25.92 -5.88 6.82
CA VAL A 44 -24.64 -5.38 6.28
C VAL A 44 -23.68 -4.81 7.32
N ALA A 45 -22.70 -5.62 7.73
CA ALA A 45 -21.65 -5.15 8.63
C ALA A 45 -20.59 -4.37 7.83
N GLU A 46 -20.51 -3.07 8.10
CA GLU A 46 -19.44 -2.21 7.61
C GLU A 46 -18.44 -1.92 8.76
N PHE A 47 -17.16 -2.12 8.48
CA PHE A 47 -16.09 -1.65 9.33
C PHE A 47 -14.97 -1.03 8.49
N GLN A 48 -14.23 -0.13 9.11
CA GLN A 48 -13.21 0.67 8.46
C GLN A 48 -11.94 0.64 9.29
N GLN A 49 -10.79 0.55 8.64
CA GLN A 49 -9.49 0.80 9.26
C GLN A 49 -8.76 1.94 8.58
N VAL A 50 -8.26 2.89 9.35
CA VAL A 50 -7.39 3.94 8.86
C VAL A 50 -5.95 3.66 9.29
N TYR A 51 -5.03 3.80 8.35
CA TYR A 51 -3.61 3.52 8.50
C TYR A 51 -2.82 4.82 8.28
N SER A 52 -1.88 5.09 9.18
CA SER A 52 -1.08 6.32 9.15
C SER A 52 -0.29 6.42 7.84
N SER A 53 -0.30 7.59 7.21
CA SER A 53 0.48 7.85 6.01
C SER A 53 1.99 7.65 6.24
N SER A 54 2.46 7.81 7.48
CA SER A 54 3.85 7.57 7.88
C SER A 54 4.32 6.12 7.73
N LEU A 55 3.40 5.16 7.52
CA LEU A 55 3.73 3.77 7.24
C LEU A 55 4.29 3.57 5.82
N PHE A 56 4.07 4.54 4.93
CA PHE A 56 4.38 4.43 3.52
C PHE A 56 5.48 5.42 3.16
N ASN A 57 6.61 4.91 2.68
CA ASN A 57 7.78 5.72 2.30
C ASN A 57 7.59 6.30 0.89
N GLY A 58 6.70 7.28 0.80
CA GLY A 58 6.33 7.92 -0.46
C GLY A 58 5.26 7.15 -1.25
N THR A 59 5.11 7.53 -2.51
CA THR A 59 4.08 6.98 -3.39
C THR A 59 4.26 5.46 -3.55
N THR A 60 3.25 4.70 -3.15
CA THR A 60 3.28 3.24 -3.07
C THR A 60 2.22 2.64 -3.97
N THR A 61 2.57 1.62 -4.76
CA THR A 61 1.59 0.88 -5.56
C THR A 61 1.18 -0.38 -4.82
N ILE A 62 -0.10 -0.48 -4.46
CA ILE A 62 -0.69 -1.56 -3.67
C ILE A 62 -1.51 -2.45 -4.60
N ASN A 63 -1.34 -3.76 -4.52
CA ASN A 63 -2.08 -4.74 -5.34
C ASN A 63 -2.76 -5.85 -4.53
N SER A 64 -2.41 -6.00 -3.25
CA SER A 64 -3.09 -6.92 -2.35
C SER A 64 -3.16 -6.39 -0.93
N LEU A 65 -4.04 -7.00 -0.15
CA LEU A 65 -4.27 -6.74 1.25
C LEU A 65 -4.43 -8.09 1.96
N SER A 66 -3.70 -8.31 3.03
CA SER A 66 -3.88 -9.50 3.88
C SER A 66 -4.24 -9.09 5.30
N LEU A 67 -5.20 -9.78 5.89
CA LEU A 67 -5.54 -9.68 7.31
C LEU A 67 -5.16 -11.00 7.99
N TYR A 68 -4.45 -10.92 9.11
CA TYR A 68 -4.19 -12.11 9.92
C TYR A 68 -5.37 -12.38 10.86
N ASN A 69 -5.95 -13.56 10.72
CA ASN A 69 -6.95 -14.10 11.64
C ASN A 69 -6.23 -15.03 12.61
N ALA A 70 -6.42 -14.82 13.91
CA ALA A 70 -5.94 -15.76 14.93
C ALA A 70 -7.05 -16.22 15.87
N SER A 71 -8.31 -16.04 15.46
CA SER A 71 -9.43 -16.67 16.11
C SER A 71 -9.12 -18.14 16.34
N THR A 72 -9.34 -18.55 17.58
CA THR A 72 -9.30 -19.95 18.00
C THR A 72 -10.70 -20.52 18.16
N SER A 73 -11.73 -19.71 17.87
CA SER A 73 -13.12 -20.03 18.19
C SER A 73 -13.89 -20.52 16.95
N THR A 74 -14.75 -21.51 17.17
CA THR A 74 -15.60 -22.12 16.14
C THR A 74 -17.02 -21.57 16.11
N ASN A 75 -17.32 -20.55 16.92
CA ASN A 75 -18.71 -20.19 17.27
C ASN A 75 -19.26 -19.01 16.46
N PHE A 76 -18.55 -18.59 15.41
CA PHE A 76 -18.98 -17.50 14.56
C PHE A 76 -19.31 -18.01 13.18
N SER A 77 -20.23 -17.32 12.52
CA SER A 77 -20.49 -17.52 11.11
C SER A 77 -19.91 -16.36 10.33
N ASP A 78 -18.96 -16.68 9.48
CA ASP A 78 -18.35 -15.70 8.61
C ASP A 78 -19.32 -15.30 7.49
N PRO A 79 -19.26 -14.04 7.03
CA PRO A 79 -20.02 -13.64 5.86
C PRO A 79 -19.49 -14.41 4.65
N THR A 80 -20.39 -14.72 3.71
CA THR A 80 -19.96 -15.37 2.48
C THR A 80 -19.16 -14.43 1.60
N LEU A 81 -19.42 -13.11 1.67
CA LEU A 81 -18.82 -12.09 0.82
C LEU A 81 -18.33 -10.87 1.61
N LEU A 82 -17.13 -10.40 1.26
CA LEU A 82 -16.55 -9.16 1.77
C LEU A 82 -16.13 -8.24 0.61
N THR A 83 -16.66 -7.02 0.58
CA THR A 83 -16.24 -6.01 -0.37
C THR A 83 -15.18 -5.11 0.25
N VAL A 84 -14.07 -4.89 -0.47
CA VAL A 84 -12.93 -4.11 0.03
C VAL A 84 -12.72 -2.87 -0.84
N SER A 85 -12.87 -1.69 -0.24
CA SER A 85 -12.64 -0.39 -0.89
C SER A 85 -11.55 0.39 -0.17
N PHE A 86 -10.85 1.24 -0.92
CA PHE A 86 -9.75 2.06 -0.42
C PHE A 86 -10.07 3.54 -0.66
N TYR A 87 -9.89 4.33 0.39
CA TYR A 87 -10.09 5.76 0.37
C TYR A 87 -8.84 6.48 0.87
N GLN A 88 -8.56 7.66 0.32
CA GLN A 88 -7.64 8.60 0.93
C GLN A 88 -8.43 9.53 1.84
N THR A 89 -8.10 9.55 3.13
CA THR A 89 -8.82 10.32 4.15
C THR A 89 -7.91 11.30 4.89
N THR A 90 -8.49 12.39 5.37
CA THR A 90 -7.84 13.35 6.28
C THR A 90 -8.06 13.00 7.76
N LYS A 91 -8.82 11.93 8.06
CA LYS A 91 -9.01 11.48 9.44
C LYS A 91 -7.69 10.98 10.02
N ASN A 92 -7.34 11.52 11.18
CA ASN A 92 -6.17 11.08 11.95
C ASN A 92 -6.43 9.73 12.63
N ILE A 93 -5.35 9.07 13.02
CA ILE A 93 -5.40 7.91 13.91
C ILE A 93 -6.10 8.35 15.21
N GLY A 94 -7.13 7.59 15.59
CA GLY A 94 -7.98 7.84 16.74
C GLY A 94 -9.04 8.91 16.58
N ALA A 95 -9.24 9.41 15.36
CA ALA A 95 -10.26 10.40 15.05
C ALA A 95 -11.36 9.87 14.11
N LEU A 96 -11.50 8.54 14.00
CA LEU A 96 -12.63 7.95 13.28
C LEU A 96 -13.93 8.21 14.03
N SER A 97 -15.00 8.38 13.26
CA SER A 97 -16.38 8.52 13.71
C SER A 97 -17.12 7.19 13.56
N THR A 98 -18.14 7.00 14.39
CA THR A 98 -19.10 5.91 14.24
C THR A 98 -20.07 6.11 13.06
N ASP A 99 -20.22 7.36 12.59
CA ASP A 99 -20.75 7.64 11.26
C ASP A 99 -19.67 7.34 10.22
N LEU A 100 -19.66 6.08 9.77
CA LEU A 100 -18.66 5.53 8.86
C LEU A 100 -18.57 6.30 7.54
N SER A 101 -19.68 6.88 7.08
CA SER A 101 -19.70 7.67 5.85
C SER A 101 -18.83 8.94 5.98
N SER A 102 -18.81 9.55 7.18
CA SER A 102 -18.04 10.75 7.47
C SER A 102 -16.51 10.54 7.56
N ASN A 103 -16.07 9.28 7.62
CA ASN A 103 -14.65 8.92 7.63
C ASN A 103 -14.07 8.80 6.22
N LYS A 104 -14.91 8.48 5.24
CA LYS A 104 -14.51 8.30 3.85
C LYS A 104 -14.06 9.63 3.27
N GLY A 105 -12.95 9.60 2.56
CA GLY A 105 -12.49 10.73 1.75
C GLY A 105 -12.62 10.40 0.27
N ASN A 106 -11.57 10.64 -0.51
CA ASN A 106 -11.58 10.34 -1.93
C ASN A 106 -11.42 8.83 -2.15
N LEU A 107 -12.33 8.20 -2.89
CA LEU A 107 -12.15 6.82 -3.32
C LEU A 107 -10.91 6.73 -4.23
N ILE A 108 -9.98 5.84 -3.91
CA ILE A 108 -8.76 5.61 -4.69
C ILE A 108 -8.73 4.25 -5.38
N SER A 109 -9.40 3.23 -4.81
CA SER A 109 -9.53 1.91 -5.43
C SER A 109 -10.66 1.09 -4.82
N ASN A 110 -11.07 0.04 -5.53
CA ASN A 110 -11.98 -0.99 -5.05
C ASN A 110 -11.47 -2.34 -5.57
N PHE A 111 -11.19 -3.27 -4.65
CA PHE A 111 -10.70 -4.61 -4.99
C PHE A 111 -11.83 -5.56 -5.39
N GLY A 112 -13.08 -5.21 -5.12
CA GLY A 112 -14.26 -6.01 -5.42
C GLY A 112 -14.76 -6.77 -4.20
N SER A 113 -15.66 -7.73 -4.47
CA SER A 113 -16.26 -8.62 -3.48
C SER A 113 -15.56 -9.98 -3.50
N PHE A 114 -15.15 -10.46 -2.34
CA PHE A 114 -14.38 -11.68 -2.17
C PHE A 114 -15.17 -12.70 -1.38
N ASN A 115 -15.16 -13.95 -1.84
CA ASN A 115 -15.59 -15.04 -0.98
C ASN A 115 -14.51 -15.31 0.06
N ILE A 116 -14.86 -15.18 1.35
CA ILE A 116 -13.87 -15.26 2.42
C ILE A 116 -13.24 -16.67 2.48
N SER A 117 -14.04 -17.72 2.30
CA SER A 117 -13.54 -19.10 2.34
C SER A 117 -12.56 -19.42 1.22
N ALA A 118 -12.73 -18.81 0.06
CA ALA A 118 -11.78 -18.92 -1.06
C ALA A 118 -10.51 -18.08 -0.87
N SER A 119 -10.55 -17.09 0.03
CA SER A 119 -9.48 -16.12 0.24
C SER A 119 -8.59 -16.46 1.45
N LEU A 120 -8.95 -17.51 2.21
CA LEU A 120 -8.22 -18.00 3.36
C LEU A 120 -7.02 -18.86 2.95
N THR A 121 -5.85 -18.58 3.52
CA THR A 121 -4.64 -19.41 3.38
C THR A 121 -4.09 -19.77 4.76
N GLY A 122 -3.79 -21.05 4.97
CA GLY A 122 -3.13 -21.54 6.19
C GLY A 122 -4.03 -21.63 7.45
N GLY A 123 -5.31 -21.28 7.33
CA GLY A 123 -6.33 -21.45 8.37
C GLY A 123 -7.19 -22.70 8.15
N ILE A 124 -8.12 -22.94 9.07
CA ILE A 124 -9.14 -23.98 8.97
C ILE A 124 -10.51 -23.31 8.96
N TYR A 125 -11.38 -23.70 8.03
CA TYR A 125 -12.79 -23.33 8.08
C TYR A 125 -13.58 -24.45 8.76
N GLN A 126 -14.10 -24.19 9.95
CA GLN A 126 -14.82 -25.18 10.76
C GLN A 126 -16.06 -24.55 11.40
N TYR A 127 -17.20 -25.25 11.28
CA TYR A 127 -18.48 -24.83 11.87
C TYR A 127 -18.94 -23.41 11.47
N GLY A 128 -18.54 -22.94 10.30
CA GLY A 128 -18.87 -21.59 9.81
C GLY A 128 -17.88 -20.51 10.23
N SER A 129 -16.82 -20.86 10.97
CA SER A 129 -15.79 -19.93 11.46
C SER A 129 -14.42 -20.22 10.84
N PHE A 130 -13.67 -19.18 10.51
CA PHE A 130 -12.24 -19.24 10.18
C PHE A 130 -11.39 -19.23 11.45
N ILE A 131 -10.63 -20.31 11.63
CA ILE A 131 -9.66 -20.45 12.72
C ILE A 131 -8.25 -20.30 12.14
N GLY A 132 -7.57 -19.24 12.57
CA GLY A 132 -6.20 -18.95 12.13
C GLY A 132 -6.10 -18.55 10.65
N GLY A 133 -4.87 -18.20 10.24
CA GLY A 133 -4.50 -18.02 8.83
C GLY A 133 -4.50 -16.58 8.33
N LEU A 134 -4.21 -16.42 7.04
CA LEU A 134 -4.23 -15.14 6.34
C LEU A 134 -5.43 -15.08 5.41
N LEU A 135 -6.23 -14.04 5.55
CA LEU A 135 -7.25 -13.68 4.60
C LEU A 135 -6.66 -12.69 3.59
N THR A 136 -6.47 -13.11 2.34
CA THR A 136 -5.79 -12.30 1.32
C THR A 136 -6.73 -11.88 0.21
N PHE A 137 -6.78 -10.59 -0.06
CA PHE A 137 -7.54 -9.97 -1.13
C PHE A 137 -6.58 -9.43 -2.17
N ALA A 138 -6.68 -9.92 -3.41
CA ALA A 138 -5.92 -9.41 -4.53
C ALA A 138 -6.87 -8.69 -5.50
N GLY A 139 -6.54 -7.45 -5.85
CA GLY A 139 -7.35 -6.63 -6.75
C GLY A 139 -6.49 -5.90 -7.78
N ASN A 140 -7.10 -4.96 -8.49
CA ASN A 140 -6.36 -4.11 -9.42
C ASN A 140 -5.38 -3.23 -8.65
N ALA A 141 -4.12 -3.21 -9.11
CA ALA A 141 -3.10 -2.37 -8.51
C ALA A 141 -3.49 -0.89 -8.59
N PHE A 142 -3.29 -0.16 -7.49
CA PHE A 142 -3.54 1.28 -7.42
C PHE A 142 -2.38 1.99 -6.74
N THR A 143 -2.23 3.28 -7.04
CA THR A 143 -1.18 4.11 -6.47
C THR A 143 -1.73 4.95 -5.32
N TYR A 144 -1.14 4.79 -4.15
CA TYR A 144 -1.41 5.57 -2.94
C TYR A 144 -0.30 6.60 -2.72
N ASP A 145 -0.67 7.85 -2.42
CA ASP A 145 0.24 8.96 -2.15
C ASP A 145 0.08 9.42 -0.69
N PRO A 146 1.00 9.06 0.22
CA PRO A 146 0.87 9.39 1.65
C PRO A 146 0.93 10.89 1.95
N SER A 147 1.38 11.73 1.00
CA SER A 147 1.39 13.18 1.19
C SER A 147 -0.02 13.80 1.18
N LYS A 148 -1.03 13.07 0.68
CA LYS A 148 -2.41 13.54 0.52
C LYS A 148 -3.34 13.12 1.67
N GLY A 149 -2.85 12.42 2.68
CA GLY A 149 -3.63 11.95 3.83
C GLY A 149 -3.40 10.48 4.14
N ASN A 150 -4.12 9.95 5.11
CA ASN A 150 -4.05 8.56 5.55
C ASN A 150 -4.80 7.63 4.59
N LEU A 151 -4.46 6.34 4.64
CA LEU A 151 -5.14 5.29 3.88
C LEU A 151 -6.28 4.72 4.72
N LEU A 152 -7.51 4.78 4.23
CA LEU A 152 -8.66 4.12 4.85
C LEU A 152 -9.06 2.91 4.00
N VAL A 153 -9.21 1.77 4.64
CA VAL A 153 -9.77 0.55 4.07
C VAL A 153 -11.17 0.37 4.64
N ASP A 154 -12.13 0.22 3.75
CA ASP A 154 -13.55 0.05 4.03
C ASP A 154 -13.96 -1.36 3.64
N PHE A 155 -14.49 -2.09 4.61
CA PHE A 155 -14.91 -3.48 4.48
C PHE A 155 -16.41 -3.55 4.67
N VAL A 156 -17.11 -4.01 3.64
CA VAL A 156 -18.55 -4.19 3.66
C VAL A 156 -18.85 -5.66 3.49
N ALA A 157 -19.29 -6.29 4.58
CA ALA A 157 -19.73 -7.68 4.56
C ALA A 157 -21.18 -7.78 4.10
N SER A 158 -21.48 -8.80 3.30
CA SER A 158 -22.82 -9.10 2.83
C SER A 158 -23.08 -10.61 2.86
N ASP A 159 -24.37 -10.98 2.87
CA ASP A 159 -24.81 -12.37 2.71
C ASP A 159 -24.31 -13.30 3.84
N SER A 160 -24.53 -12.90 5.10
CA SER A 160 -24.28 -13.78 6.26
C SER A 160 -25.53 -14.63 6.58
N PRO A 161 -25.45 -15.97 6.53
CA PRO A 161 -26.61 -16.84 6.74
C PRO A 161 -27.00 -17.07 8.21
N TYR A 162 -26.25 -16.56 9.19
CA TYR A 162 -26.46 -16.86 10.62
C TYR A 162 -26.51 -15.59 11.49
N ARG A 163 -27.26 -15.71 12.61
CA ARG A 163 -27.61 -14.63 13.54
C ARG A 163 -26.75 -14.57 14.81
N ASP A 164 -25.60 -15.24 14.86
CA ASP A 164 -24.82 -15.30 16.09
C ASP A 164 -23.89 -14.10 16.21
N GLN A 165 -23.83 -13.53 17.42
CA GLN A 165 -23.09 -12.30 17.70
C GLN A 165 -21.57 -12.55 17.70
N PRO A 166 -20.79 -11.85 16.87
CA PRO A 166 -20.32 -10.62 17.47
C PRO A 166 -18.85 -10.27 17.48
N THR A 167 -18.06 -10.91 18.33
CA THR A 167 -17.14 -10.06 19.10
C THR A 167 -15.85 -9.72 18.35
N LEU A 168 -15.78 -8.51 17.78
CA LEU A 168 -14.51 -7.84 17.49
C LEU A 168 -13.81 -7.51 18.81
N GLN A 169 -12.97 -8.42 19.28
CA GLN A 169 -12.12 -8.16 20.44
C GLN A 169 -10.75 -7.70 19.96
N ALA A 170 -10.54 -6.40 19.93
CA ALA A 170 -9.20 -5.82 19.75
C ALA A 170 -8.81 -5.09 21.03
N PHE A 171 -7.75 -5.57 21.69
CA PHE A 171 -7.27 -5.04 22.96
C PHE A 171 -5.89 -4.41 22.81
N GLY A 172 -5.82 -3.09 22.72
CA GLY A 172 -4.54 -2.36 22.83
C GLY A 172 -4.44 -1.20 21.84
N ALA A 173 -3.99 -0.06 22.33
CA ALA A 173 -3.85 1.12 21.50
C ALA A 173 -2.66 0.99 20.54
N ASN A 174 -2.87 1.34 19.27
CA ASN A 174 -1.86 1.39 18.22
C ASN A 174 -1.81 2.81 17.63
N PRO A 175 -0.66 3.49 17.62
CA PRO A 175 -0.55 4.86 17.12
C PRO A 175 -0.56 4.96 15.59
N LEU A 176 -0.57 3.82 14.88
CA LEU A 176 -0.46 3.76 13.42
C LEU A 176 -1.73 3.27 12.73
N VAL A 177 -2.70 2.74 13.48
CA VAL A 177 -3.97 2.24 12.94
C VAL A 177 -5.14 2.55 13.86
N SER A 178 -6.32 2.80 13.29
CA SER A 178 -7.57 2.91 14.04
C SER A 178 -8.70 2.25 13.29
N ILE A 179 -9.73 1.83 14.02
CA ILE A 179 -10.89 1.16 13.46
C ILE A 179 -12.16 1.89 13.87
N ALA A 180 -13.16 1.85 13.00
CA ALA A 180 -14.53 2.18 13.33
C ALA A 180 -15.47 1.17 12.68
N TYR A 181 -16.58 0.88 13.33
CA TYR A 181 -17.62 0.01 12.80
C TYR A 181 -18.98 0.44 13.31
N ASN A 182 -20.02 0.08 12.54
CA ASN A 182 -21.40 0.29 12.92
C ASN A 182 -22.04 -1.08 13.20
N GLY A 183 -22.24 -1.40 14.49
CA GLY A 183 -22.82 -2.68 14.90
C GLY A 183 -22.60 -3.00 16.39
N SER A 184 -23.52 -3.78 16.96
CA SER A 184 -23.46 -4.42 18.29
C SER A 184 -22.30 -5.42 18.49
N LEU A 185 -21.29 -5.09 19.31
CA LEU A 185 -20.30 -6.09 19.76
C LEU A 185 -20.78 -6.89 20.96
N GLY A 186 -21.54 -7.98 20.76
CA GLY A 186 -21.56 -9.16 21.66
C GLY A 186 -21.85 -9.01 23.17
N GLN A 187 -21.99 -7.80 23.71
CA GLN A 187 -22.28 -7.47 25.09
C GLN A 187 -23.54 -6.62 25.10
N SER A 188 -24.68 -7.23 24.77
CA SER A 188 -26.06 -6.81 25.04
C SER A 188 -26.52 -5.34 24.78
N ASP A 189 -25.65 -4.37 24.46
CA ASP A 189 -25.91 -2.91 24.35
C ASP A 189 -24.78 -2.12 23.63
N ALA A 190 -23.73 -2.76 23.12
CA ALA A 190 -22.56 -2.04 22.60
C ALA A 190 -22.77 -1.54 21.16
N GLY A 191 -23.40 -0.37 20.99
CA GLY A 191 -23.57 0.32 19.70
C GLY A 191 -22.26 0.64 18.95
N ALA A 192 -22.39 1.41 17.86
CA ALA A 192 -21.26 1.78 17.00
C ALA A 192 -20.04 2.28 17.78
N TYR A 193 -18.84 1.95 17.27
CA TYR A 193 -17.58 2.19 17.97
C TYR A 193 -16.52 2.80 17.04
N ALA A 194 -15.63 3.60 17.64
CA ALA A 194 -14.40 4.04 17.01
C ALA A 194 -13.26 4.06 18.04
N GLY A 195 -12.06 3.63 17.64
CA GLY A 195 -10.92 3.56 18.55
C GLY A 195 -9.59 3.26 17.89
N ASN A 196 -8.52 3.34 18.69
CA ASN A 196 -7.14 3.35 18.22
C ASN A 196 -6.55 1.95 18.18
N TYR A 197 -7.21 1.03 17.52
CA TYR A 197 -6.71 -0.33 17.31
C TYR A 197 -7.03 -0.80 15.90
N GLY A 198 -6.40 -1.88 15.47
CA GLY A 198 -6.59 -2.44 14.14
C GLY A 198 -5.99 -3.83 14.02
N TYR A 199 -6.38 -4.51 12.95
CA TYR A 199 -5.92 -5.87 12.69
C TYR A 199 -4.48 -5.83 12.19
N VAL A 200 -3.76 -6.93 12.43
CA VAL A 200 -2.51 -7.18 11.72
C VAL A 200 -2.83 -7.28 10.22
N THR A 201 -2.42 -6.23 9.52
CA THR A 201 -2.71 -5.98 8.11
C THR A 201 -1.40 -5.89 7.35
N THR A 202 -1.29 -6.58 6.23
CA THR A 202 -0.17 -6.46 5.30
C THR A 202 -0.67 -5.94 3.96
N PHE A 203 -0.09 -4.84 3.48
CA PHE A 203 -0.30 -4.35 2.12
C PHE A 203 0.76 -4.94 1.21
N GLY A 204 0.33 -5.73 0.23
CA GLY A 204 1.20 -6.19 -0.84
C GLY A 204 1.53 -5.04 -1.77
N THR A 205 2.83 -4.82 -1.98
CA THR A 205 3.33 -3.71 -2.78
C THR A 205 4.06 -4.21 -4.02
N VAL A 206 3.86 -3.51 -5.14
CA VAL A 206 4.64 -3.77 -6.36
C VAL A 206 5.70 -2.70 -6.52
N ALA A 207 6.89 -3.13 -6.91
CA ALA A 207 7.96 -2.21 -7.25
C ALA A 207 7.44 -1.24 -8.32
N ALA A 208 7.63 0.05 -8.10
CA ALA A 208 7.41 1.03 -9.15
C ALA A 208 8.25 0.58 -10.35
N VAL A 209 7.59 0.26 -11.46
CA VAL A 209 8.29 -0.08 -12.69
C VAL A 209 9.16 1.14 -13.00
N PRO A 210 10.50 1.03 -13.04
CA PRO A 210 11.34 2.17 -13.34
C PRO A 210 10.88 2.74 -14.66
N GLY A 211 10.27 3.92 -14.63
CA GLY A 211 9.86 4.60 -15.85
C GLY A 211 11.09 4.72 -16.77
N PRO A 212 10.91 4.79 -18.10
CA PRO A 212 12.03 5.02 -18.99
C PRO A 212 12.76 6.27 -18.49
N GLN A 213 13.96 6.09 -17.95
CA GLN A 213 14.71 7.18 -17.35
C GLN A 213 14.95 8.22 -18.45
N ALA A 214 14.21 9.33 -18.38
CA ALA A 214 14.15 10.33 -19.46
C ALA A 214 15.49 11.01 -19.77
N GLY A 215 16.58 10.65 -19.09
CA GLY A 215 17.87 11.34 -19.15
C GLY A 215 19.03 10.57 -19.78
N VAL A 216 18.95 9.26 -20.05
CA VAL A 216 20.17 8.51 -20.44
C VAL A 216 20.48 8.60 -21.94
N GLY A 217 19.48 8.86 -22.79
CA GLY A 217 19.66 8.87 -24.25
C GLY A 217 20.19 10.17 -24.85
N LEU A 218 19.78 11.33 -24.32
CA LEU A 218 20.06 12.64 -24.93
C LEU A 218 21.54 13.10 -24.84
N PRO A 219 22.24 13.00 -23.70
CA PRO A 219 23.63 13.47 -23.63
C PRO A 219 24.60 12.56 -24.39
N ALA A 220 24.32 11.26 -24.52
CA ALA A 220 25.14 10.32 -25.29
C ALA A 220 25.11 10.64 -26.80
N ILE A 221 23.94 11.01 -27.33
CA ILE A 221 23.77 11.40 -28.73
C ILE A 221 24.48 12.74 -29.02
N LEU A 222 24.37 13.72 -28.12
CA LEU A 222 25.06 15.00 -28.26
C LEU A 222 26.58 14.86 -28.17
N GLY A 223 27.09 13.97 -27.31
CA GLY A 223 28.52 13.67 -27.19
C GLY A 223 29.11 13.05 -28.46
N LEU A 224 28.38 12.12 -29.10
CA LEU A 224 28.80 11.49 -30.35
C LEU A 224 28.77 12.47 -31.54
N MET A 225 27.76 13.35 -31.62
CA MET A 225 27.73 14.42 -32.63
C MET A 225 28.89 15.41 -32.47
N GLY A 226 29.23 15.80 -31.23
CA GLY A 226 30.36 16.68 -30.95
C GLY A 226 31.71 16.08 -31.38
N PHE A 227 31.93 14.79 -31.11
CA PHE A 227 33.17 14.09 -31.50
C PHE A 227 33.33 13.98 -33.02
N TRP A 228 32.24 13.74 -33.75
CA TRP A 228 32.27 13.63 -35.20
C TRP A 228 32.55 14.97 -35.89
N LEU A 229 31.96 16.06 -35.39
CA LEU A 229 32.25 17.42 -35.87
C LEU A 229 33.69 17.85 -35.57
N TYR A 230 34.24 17.46 -34.41
CA TYR A 230 35.64 17.71 -34.07
C TYR A 230 36.62 17.00 -35.03
N ARG A 231 36.37 15.73 -35.37
CA ARG A 231 37.20 14.97 -36.31
C ARG A 231 37.23 15.56 -37.73
N ARG A 232 36.16 16.20 -38.19
CA ARG A 232 36.14 16.80 -39.54
C ARG A 232 37.00 18.05 -39.68
N ARG A 233 37.15 18.83 -38.60
CA ARG A 233 37.97 20.06 -38.61
C ARG A 233 39.47 19.79 -38.67
N SER A 234 39.96 18.70 -38.08
CA SER A 234 41.40 18.40 -38.05
C SER A 234 41.98 17.96 -39.40
N ILE A 235 41.16 17.45 -40.32
CA ILE A 235 41.61 17.01 -41.65
C ILE A 235 41.88 18.19 -42.58
N HIS A 236 41.14 19.30 -42.44
CA HIS A 236 41.28 20.46 -43.33
C HIS A 236 42.46 21.39 -42.94
N ALA A 237 42.94 21.32 -41.70
CA ALA A 237 44.06 22.13 -41.22
C ALA A 237 45.46 21.61 -41.63
N ARG A 238 45.55 20.48 -42.35
CA ARG A 238 46.82 19.91 -42.84
C ARG A 238 47.05 20.08 -44.35
N ALA A 239 46.13 20.75 -45.04
CA ALA A 239 46.19 20.94 -46.50
C ALA A 239 46.58 22.38 -46.92
N ALA A 240 47.04 23.21 -45.99
CA ALA A 240 47.59 24.54 -46.23
C ALA A 240 48.99 24.62 -45.60
#